data_AF-A0A5N3S176-F1
#
_entry.id   AF-A0A5N3S176-F1
#
_cell.length_a   1.000
_cell.length_b   1.000
_cell.length_c   1.000
_cell.angle_alpha   90.00
_cell.angle_beta   90.00
_cell.angle_gamma   90.00
#
_symmetry.space_group_name_H-M   'P 1'
#
loop_
_entity.id
_entity.type
_entity.pdbx_description
1 polymer ?
#
loop_
_entity_poly.entity_id
_entity_poly.type
_entity_poly.pdbx_seq_one_letter_code
_entity_poly.pdbx_strand_id
1 'polypeptide(L)'
;MNDSLAQRDVPAFYSVCDFLEMLLRFIMISSVISLSLLMFFQLILRYVFDSPFTGIEEVALLLGVWVYFSGMAYATKTKEHITGGVIHLIVDNPRTIEMIKLFGYLVSLSALMFFSYLAMEWLCCLIQREGMSAPLCLILNRYTVFQAYQAL
;
A
#
# COMPACT_ATOMS: atom_id res chain seq x y z
N MET A 1 -2.57 -33.49 -20.54
CA MET A 1 -2.12 -34.61 -19.67
C MET A 1 -0.66 -34.46 -19.27
N ASN A 2 -0.14 -33.22 -19.15
CA ASN A 2 1.21 -32.94 -18.65
C ASN A 2 1.20 -31.86 -17.54
N ASP A 3 0.05 -31.21 -17.35
CA ASP A 3 -0.09 -30.06 -16.44
C ASP A 3 -0.20 -30.50 -14.97
N SER A 4 -0.65 -31.72 -14.71
CA SER A 4 -0.78 -32.29 -13.36
C SER A 4 0.54 -32.71 -12.72
N LEU A 5 1.62 -32.87 -13.50
CA LEU A 5 2.94 -33.26 -12.97
C LEU A 5 3.80 -32.04 -12.61
N ALA A 6 3.64 -30.91 -13.31
CA ALA A 6 4.33 -29.67 -12.97
C ALA A 6 3.83 -29.04 -11.64
N GLN A 7 2.57 -29.28 -11.28
CA GLN A 7 1.97 -28.76 -10.04
C GLN A 7 2.47 -29.49 -8.78
N ARG A 8 3.15 -30.63 -8.91
CA ARG A 8 3.55 -31.48 -7.77
C ARG A 8 4.94 -31.17 -7.19
N ASP A 9 5.81 -30.46 -7.91
CA ASP A 9 7.23 -30.33 -7.54
C ASP A 9 7.60 -29.08 -6.72
N VAL A 10 6.71 -28.09 -6.55
CA VAL A 10 7.01 -26.85 -5.77
C VAL A 10 5.88 -26.42 -4.81
N PRO A 11 5.42 -27.30 -3.89
CA PRO A 11 4.33 -26.97 -2.96
C PRO A 11 4.67 -25.80 -2.01
N ALA A 12 5.96 -25.61 -1.69
CA ALA A 12 6.39 -24.55 -0.78
C ALA A 12 6.22 -23.14 -1.37
N PHE A 13 6.39 -22.96 -2.69
CA PHE A 13 6.34 -21.64 -3.31
C PHE A 13 4.89 -21.13 -3.40
N TYR A 14 3.97 -22.02 -3.78
CA TYR A 14 2.55 -21.70 -3.86
C TYR A 14 1.97 -21.35 -2.49
N SER A 15 2.35 -22.09 -1.45
CA SER A 15 1.89 -21.83 -0.09
C SER A 15 2.35 -20.47 0.45
N VAL A 16 3.52 -19.98 0.04
CA VAL A 16 4.02 -18.64 0.39
C VAL A 16 3.23 -17.56 -0.37
N CYS A 17 2.98 -17.75 -1.67
CA CYS A 17 2.16 -16.85 -2.47
C CYS A 17 0.73 -16.71 -1.89
N ASP A 18 0.10 -17.83 -1.52
CA ASP A 18 -1.24 -17.85 -0.92
C ASP A 18 -1.27 -17.14 0.44
N PHE A 19 -0.24 -17.33 1.27
CA PHE A 19 -0.13 -16.65 2.55
C PHE A 19 0.04 -15.14 2.38
N LEU A 20 0.90 -14.71 1.44
CA LEU A 20 1.12 -13.30 1.12
C LEU A 20 -0.17 -12.64 0.62
N GLU A 21 -0.94 -13.35 -0.20
CA GLU A 21 -2.23 -12.88 -0.70
C GLU A 21 -3.24 -12.71 0.44
N MET A 22 -3.36 -13.70 1.32
CA MET A 22 -4.26 -13.63 2.47
C MET A 22 -3.93 -12.43 3.35
N LEU A 23 -2.65 -12.17 3.58
CA LEU A 23 -2.17 -11.03 4.34
C LEU A 23 -2.50 -9.70 3.64
N LEU A 24 -2.25 -9.59 2.32
CA LEU A 24 -2.62 -8.41 1.54
C LEU A 24 -4.13 -8.14 1.57
N ARG A 25 -4.94 -9.19 1.42
CA ARG A 25 -6.40 -9.09 1.45
C ARG A 25 -6.89 -8.59 2.81
N PHE A 26 -6.29 -9.06 3.89
CA PHE A 26 -6.58 -8.58 5.24
C PHE A 26 -6.23 -7.09 5.40
N ILE A 27 -5.04 -6.67 4.94
CA ILE A 27 -4.61 -5.26 4.93
C ILE A 27 -5.54 -4.38 4.08
N MET A 28 -5.97 -4.86 2.92
CA MET A 28 -6.88 -4.13 2.05
C MET A 28 -8.22 -3.87 2.73
N ILE A 29 -8.83 -4.90 3.32
CA ILE A 29 -10.13 -4.76 4.00
C ILE A 29 -9.99 -3.85 5.22
N SER A 30 -8.94 -4.02 6.03
CA SER A 30 -8.74 -3.19 7.22
C SER A 30 -8.47 -1.72 6.86
N SER A 31 -7.69 -1.46 5.82
CA SER A 31 -7.40 -0.09 5.35
C SER A 31 -8.63 0.62 4.79
N VAL A 32 -9.48 -0.06 4.04
CA VAL A 32 -10.75 0.51 3.53
C VAL A 32 -11.70 0.86 4.68
N ILE A 33 -11.86 -0.04 5.66
CA ILE A 33 -12.70 0.23 6.83
C ILE A 33 -12.15 1.42 7.62
N SER A 34 -10.83 1.46 7.85
CA SER A 34 -10.16 2.56 8.55
C SER A 34 -10.37 3.90 7.82
N LEU A 35 -10.15 3.92 6.49
CA LEU A 35 -10.36 5.11 5.66
C LEU A 35 -11.81 5.59 5.69
N SER A 36 -12.77 4.67 5.61
CA SER A 36 -14.20 5.00 5.65
C SER A 36 -14.61 5.61 6.99
N LEU A 37 -14.16 5.02 8.11
CA LEU A 37 -14.41 5.57 9.45
C LEU A 37 -13.76 6.94 9.61
N LEU A 38 -12.52 7.10 9.15
CA LEU A 38 -11.78 8.36 9.28
C LEU A 38 -12.46 9.48 8.49
N MET A 39 -12.91 9.22 7.25
CA MET A 39 -13.71 10.17 6.47
C MET A 39 -15.04 10.50 7.14
N PHE A 40 -15.70 9.52 7.75
CA PHE A 40 -16.93 9.76 8.51
C PHE A 40 -16.70 10.68 9.71
N PHE A 41 -15.62 10.46 10.47
CA PHE A 41 -15.23 11.36 11.57
C PHE A 41 -14.88 12.77 11.11
N GLN A 42 -14.20 12.92 9.97
CA GLN A 42 -13.92 14.24 9.38
C GLN A 42 -15.21 15.03 9.12
N LEU A 43 -16.23 14.38 8.58
CA LEU A 43 -17.52 15.02 8.34
C LEU A 43 -18.17 15.46 9.66
N ILE A 44 -18.20 14.60 10.68
CA ILE A 44 -18.76 14.96 11.99
C ILE A 44 -18.02 16.15 12.60
N LEU A 45 -16.69 16.11 12.63
CA LEU A 45 -15.86 17.19 13.17
C LEU A 45 -16.13 18.51 12.45
N ARG A 46 -16.24 18.48 11.12
CA ARG A 46 -16.51 19.66 10.32
C ARG A 46 -17.90 20.24 10.58
N TYR A 47 -18.93 19.40 10.68
CA TYR A 47 -20.31 19.88 10.82
C TYR A 47 -20.74 20.17 12.27
N VAL A 48 -20.08 19.56 13.27
CA VAL A 48 -20.47 19.70 14.69
C VAL A 48 -19.56 20.67 15.45
N PHE A 49 -18.26 20.71 15.13
CA PHE A 49 -17.28 21.50 15.88
C PHE A 49 -16.86 22.81 15.19
N ASP A 50 -17.36 23.10 13.98
CA ASP A 50 -17.07 24.31 13.17
C ASP A 50 -15.56 24.61 12.98
N SER A 51 -14.69 23.64 13.31
CA SER A 51 -13.24 23.75 13.23
C SER A 51 -12.72 22.66 12.29
N PRO A 52 -12.24 23.02 11.08
CA PRO A 52 -11.67 22.05 10.16
C PRO A 52 -10.27 21.66 10.66
N PHE A 53 -10.17 20.49 11.31
CA PHE A 53 -8.87 19.88 11.60
C PHE A 53 -8.17 19.49 10.29
N THR A 54 -7.34 20.40 9.77
CA THR A 54 -6.61 20.24 8.50
C THR A 54 -5.73 18.98 8.46
N GLY A 55 -5.23 18.52 9.61
CA GLY A 55 -4.36 17.34 9.68
C GLY A 55 -5.07 16.01 9.36
N ILE A 56 -6.39 15.92 9.51
CA ILE A 56 -7.11 14.64 9.28
C ILE A 56 -7.26 14.35 7.78
N GLU A 57 -7.33 15.39 6.94
CA GLU A 57 -7.38 15.25 5.47
C GLU A 57 -6.09 14.60 4.94
N GLU A 58 -4.94 14.97 5.49
CA GLU A 58 -3.64 14.39 5.14
C GLU A 58 -3.52 12.91 5.57
N VAL A 59 -4.03 12.56 6.77
CA VAL A 59 -4.07 11.16 7.25
C VAL A 59 -4.98 10.29 6.36
N ALA A 60 -6.10 10.84 5.89
CA ALA A 60 -6.96 10.17 4.93
C ALA A 60 -6.25 9.92 3.59
N LEU A 61 -5.50 10.88 3.08
CA LEU A 61 -4.72 10.71 1.84
C LEU A 61 -3.67 9.59 2.01
N LEU A 62 -2.96 9.55 3.14
CA LEU A 62 -2.00 8.49 3.46
C LEU A 62 -2.66 7.10 3.54
N LEU A 63 -3.82 6.98 4.20
CA LEU A 63 -4.61 5.74 4.21
C LEU A 63 -5.11 5.35 2.81
N GLY A 64 -5.47 6.33 1.98
CA GLY A 64 -5.85 6.11 0.59
C GLY A 64 -4.72 5.49 -0.24
N VAL A 65 -3.47 5.87 0.02
CA VAL A 65 -2.29 5.26 -0.63
C VAL A 65 -2.15 3.78 -0.28
N TRP A 66 -2.41 3.39 0.99
CA TRP A 66 -2.42 1.97 1.38
C TRP A 66 -3.51 1.17 0.66
N VAL A 67 -4.71 1.73 0.52
CA VAL A 67 -5.81 1.12 -0.24
C VAL A 67 -5.43 0.99 -1.73
N TYR A 68 -4.76 2.01 -2.30
CA TYR A 68 -4.35 2.00 -3.69
C TYR A 68 -3.37 0.86 -4.01
N PHE A 69 -2.29 0.72 -3.23
CA PHE A 69 -1.28 -0.32 -3.48
C PHE A 69 -1.80 -1.74 -3.20
N SER A 70 -2.55 -1.93 -2.11
CA SER A 70 -3.15 -3.24 -1.80
C SER A 70 -4.23 -3.64 -2.81
N GLY A 71 -5.05 -2.68 -3.27
CA GLY A 71 -6.05 -2.88 -4.31
C GLY A 71 -5.45 -3.19 -5.68
N MET A 72 -4.34 -2.53 -6.07
CA MET A 72 -3.63 -2.82 -7.32
C MET A 72 -3.03 -4.24 -7.33
N ALA A 73 -2.41 -4.64 -6.22
CA ALA A 73 -1.88 -6.00 -6.07
C ALA A 73 -2.99 -7.05 -6.17
N TYR A 74 -4.16 -6.79 -5.56
CA TYR A 74 -5.31 -7.70 -5.64
C TYR A 74 -5.97 -7.73 -7.04
N ALA A 75 -6.06 -6.58 -7.71
CA ALA A 75 -6.63 -6.49 -9.06
C ALA A 75 -5.81 -7.27 -10.10
N THR A 76 -4.50 -7.38 -9.90
CA THR A 76 -3.60 -8.16 -10.76
C THR A 76 -3.98 -9.64 -10.75
N LYS A 77 -4.36 -10.21 -9.59
CA LYS A 77 -4.87 -11.59 -9.48
C LYS A 77 -6.16 -11.81 -10.26
N THR A 78 -7.13 -10.90 -10.12
CA THR A 78 -8.45 -11.06 -10.76
C THR A 78 -8.34 -11.11 -12.29
N LYS A 79 -7.33 -10.41 -12.85
CA LYS A 79 -7.04 -10.43 -14.28
C LYS A 79 -6.37 -11.73 -14.74
N GLU A 80 -5.77 -12.53 -13.87
CA GLU A 80 -5.17 -13.82 -14.26
C GLU A 80 -6.22 -14.85 -14.68
N HIS A 81 -7.45 -14.73 -14.19
CA HIS A 81 -8.50 -15.66 -14.59
C HIS A 81 -8.94 -15.49 -16.06
N ILE A 82 -8.69 -14.31 -16.65
CA ILE A 82 -9.04 -13.97 -18.04
C ILE A 82 -7.77 -13.89 -18.91
N THR A 83 -6.71 -13.24 -18.42
CA THR A 83 -5.43 -13.08 -19.11
C THR A 83 -4.57 -14.33 -19.02
N GLY A 84 -4.78 -15.20 -18.03
CA GLY A 84 -4.09 -16.49 -17.91
C GLY A 84 -4.24 -17.35 -19.15
N GLY A 85 -5.38 -17.28 -19.85
CA GLY A 85 -5.56 -17.96 -21.14
C GLY A 85 -4.68 -17.41 -22.26
N VAL A 86 -4.37 -16.10 -22.28
CA VAL A 86 -3.54 -15.46 -23.32
C VAL A 86 -2.04 -15.57 -22.99
N ILE A 87 -1.67 -15.45 -21.72
CA ILE A 87 -0.26 -15.55 -21.28
C ILE A 87 0.23 -17.00 -21.46
N HIS A 88 -0.63 -18.00 -21.25
CA HIS A 88 -0.30 -19.40 -21.54
C HIS A 88 -0.02 -19.67 -23.02
N LEU A 89 -0.51 -18.82 -23.94
CA LEU A 89 -0.21 -18.93 -25.38
C LEU A 89 1.15 -18.30 -25.75
N ILE A 90 1.70 -17.41 -24.91
CA ILE A 90 2.96 -16.68 -25.18
C ILE A 90 4.11 -17.22 -24.32
N VAL A 91 3.84 -17.77 -23.14
CA VAL A 91 4.81 -18.33 -22.21
C VAL A 91 4.28 -19.64 -21.63
N ASP A 92 4.91 -20.76 -21.99
CA ASP A 92 4.58 -22.10 -21.48
C ASP A 92 5.05 -22.36 -20.04
N ASN A 93 5.89 -21.50 -19.45
CA ASN A 93 6.52 -21.78 -18.17
C ASN A 93 5.72 -21.22 -16.98
N PRO A 94 5.06 -22.08 -16.15
CA PRO A 94 4.26 -21.64 -15.01
C PRO A 94 5.09 -20.95 -13.92
N ARG A 95 6.38 -21.27 -13.81
CA ARG A 95 7.28 -20.68 -12.80
C ARG A 95 7.51 -19.18 -13.03
N THR A 96 7.59 -18.76 -14.28
CA THR A 96 7.82 -17.34 -14.63
C THR A 96 6.62 -16.49 -14.26
N ILE A 97 5.41 -17.00 -14.52
CA ILE A 97 4.16 -16.31 -14.18
C ILE A 97 4.06 -16.14 -12.66
N GLU A 98 4.38 -17.18 -11.88
CA GLU A 98 4.33 -17.12 -10.42
C GLU A 98 5.39 -16.20 -9.81
N MET A 99 6.61 -16.16 -10.39
CA MET A 99 7.64 -15.19 -9.99
C MET A 99 7.22 -13.73 -10.22
N ILE A 100 6.51 -13.44 -11.32
CA ILE A 100 6.00 -12.09 -11.59
C ILE A 100 4.96 -11.67 -10.54
N LYS A 101 4.08 -12.59 -10.11
CA LYS A 101 3.12 -12.32 -9.02
C LYS A 101 3.81 -12.05 -7.70
N LEU A 102 4.76 -12.90 -7.33
CA LEU A 102 5.54 -12.74 -6.10
C LEU A 102 6.24 -11.37 -6.09
N PHE A 103 6.83 -10.97 -7.22
CA PHE A 103 7.45 -9.66 -7.37
C PHE A 103 6.44 -8.53 -7.17
N GLY A 104 5.24 -8.62 -7.75
CA GLY A 104 4.16 -7.66 -7.52
C GLY A 104 3.78 -7.50 -6.05
N TYR A 105 3.65 -8.62 -5.32
CA TYR A 105 3.36 -8.58 -3.89
C TYR A 105 4.51 -7.99 -3.08
N LEU A 106 5.77 -8.32 -3.39
CA LEU A 106 6.94 -7.76 -2.72
C LEU A 106 7.04 -6.24 -2.91
N VAL A 107 6.79 -5.74 -4.12
CA VAL A 107 6.77 -4.30 -4.42
C VAL A 107 5.64 -3.60 -3.65
N SER A 108 4.46 -4.22 -3.56
CA SER A 108 3.35 -3.64 -2.80
C SER A 108 3.65 -3.58 -1.29
N LEU A 109 4.29 -4.61 -0.72
CA LEU A 109 4.68 -4.65 0.69
C LEU A 109 5.78 -3.65 1.01
N SER A 110 6.79 -3.50 0.14
CA SER A 110 7.85 -2.52 0.33
C SER A 110 7.32 -1.08 0.27
N ALA A 111 6.40 -0.79 -0.65
CA ALA A 111 5.70 0.49 -0.69
C ALA A 111 4.89 0.74 0.59
N LEU A 112 4.10 -0.23 1.04
CA LEU A 112 3.35 -0.13 2.30
C LEU A 112 4.27 0.18 3.49
N MET A 113 5.40 -0.51 3.60
CA MET A 113 6.37 -0.29 4.69
C MET A 113 7.04 1.10 4.62
N PHE A 114 7.44 1.54 3.43
CA PHE A 114 8.03 2.87 3.23
C PHE A 114 7.05 3.99 3.59
N PHE A 115 5.80 3.91 3.11
CA PHE A 115 4.76 4.89 3.44
C PHE A 115 4.34 4.82 4.91
N SER A 116 4.39 3.64 5.55
CA SER A 116 4.12 3.50 6.99
C SER A 116 5.18 4.19 7.84
N TYR A 117 6.45 4.05 7.49
CA TYR A 117 7.55 4.76 8.15
C TYR A 117 7.32 6.28 8.07
N LEU A 118 7.01 6.76 6.87
CA LEU A 118 6.68 8.16 6.65
C LEU A 118 5.49 8.56 7.53
N ALA A 119 4.37 7.83 7.51
CA ALA A 119 3.19 8.15 8.32
C ALA A 119 3.48 8.24 9.84
N MET A 120 4.34 7.38 10.39
CA MET A 120 4.72 7.40 11.81
C MET A 120 5.50 8.65 12.19
N GLU A 121 6.42 9.10 11.33
CA GLU A 121 7.16 10.34 11.55
C GLU A 121 6.22 11.55 11.61
N TRP A 122 5.15 11.54 10.81
CA TRP A 122 4.16 12.61 10.78
C TRP A 122 3.24 12.55 12.00
N LEU A 123 2.78 11.35 12.38
CA LEU A 123 1.92 11.18 13.55
C LEU A 123 2.61 11.65 14.83
N CYS A 124 3.90 11.34 15.00
CA CYS A 124 4.70 11.88 16.10
C CYS A 124 4.75 13.42 16.07
N CYS A 125 4.98 14.01 14.90
CA CYS A 125 5.06 15.46 14.75
C CYS A 125 3.72 16.16 15.03
N LEU A 126 2.59 15.55 14.63
CA LEU A 126 1.22 16.03 14.88
C LEU A 126 0.86 16.03 16.37
N ILE A 127 1.27 15.00 17.12
CA ILE A 127 1.06 14.95 18.57
C ILE A 127 1.87 16.06 19.28
N GLN A 128 3.00 16.47 18.69
CA GLN A 128 3.88 17.50 19.27
C GLN A 128 3.54 18.94 18.83
N ARG A 129 2.78 19.15 17.76
CA ARG A 129 2.42 20.48 17.27
C ARG A 129 0.95 20.56 16.86
N GLU A 130 0.21 21.40 17.57
CA GLU A 130 -1.24 21.60 17.37
C GLU A 130 -1.63 22.41 16.12
N GLY A 131 -0.77 22.60 15.10
CA GLY A 131 -1.19 23.47 14.00
C GLY A 131 -0.24 23.80 12.86
N MET A 132 0.42 22.83 12.23
CA MET A 132 1.02 23.08 10.91
C MET A 132 0.74 21.95 9.92
N SER A 133 0.18 22.33 8.76
CA SER A 133 -0.03 21.48 7.58
C SER A 133 1.30 21.02 6.99
N ALA A 134 1.37 19.75 6.62
CA ALA A 134 2.64 19.04 6.48
C ALA A 134 3.21 18.85 5.05
N PRO A 135 2.56 19.13 3.90
CA PRO A 135 3.26 19.07 2.61
C PRO A 135 4.36 20.14 2.51
N LEU A 136 4.17 21.31 3.13
CA LEU A 136 5.20 22.36 3.13
C LEU A 136 6.34 22.06 4.11
N CYS A 137 6.05 21.45 5.26
CA CYS A 137 7.06 21.24 6.30
C CYS A 137 8.04 20.10 5.95
N LEU A 138 7.61 19.03 5.27
CA LEU A 138 8.55 17.98 4.85
C LEU A 138 9.38 18.36 3.63
N ILE A 139 8.80 19.09 2.67
CA ILE A 139 9.54 19.64 1.55
C ILE A 139 10.58 20.63 2.10
N LEU A 140 10.17 21.58 2.95
CA LEU A 140 11.11 22.56 3.52
C LEU A 140 12.13 21.95 4.48
N ASN A 141 11.77 20.98 5.35
CA ASN A 141 12.71 20.37 6.29
C ASN A 141 13.77 19.50 5.58
N ARG A 142 13.41 18.83 4.48
CA ARG A 142 14.39 18.12 3.65
C ARG A 142 15.30 19.07 2.87
N TYR A 143 14.79 20.23 2.42
CA TYR A 143 15.61 21.27 1.76
C TYR A 143 16.53 22.04 2.73
N THR A 144 16.10 22.32 3.97
CA THR A 144 16.93 23.02 4.97
C THR A 144 18.06 22.13 5.50
N VAL A 145 17.81 20.84 5.73
CA VAL A 145 18.85 19.88 6.14
C VAL A 145 19.86 19.66 5.01
N PHE A 146 19.42 19.62 3.75
CA PHE A 146 20.32 19.50 2.60
C PHE A 146 21.16 20.78 2.37
N GLN A 147 20.59 21.97 2.57
CA GLN A 147 21.37 23.22 2.54
C GLN A 147 22.36 23.35 3.71
N ALA A 148 22.00 22.88 4.91
CA ALA A 148 22.91 22.91 6.06
C ALA A 148 24.13 21.99 5.87
N TYR A 149 23.99 20.89 5.13
CA TYR A 149 25.10 19.98 4.82
C TYR A 149 26.03 20.50 3.71
N GLN A 150 25.54 21.41 2.87
CA GLN A 150 26.29 22.00 1.76
C GLN A 150 26.99 23.32 2.14
N ALA A 151 26.70 23.85 3.33
CA ALA A 151 27.30 25.04 3.93
C ALA A 151 28.41 24.74 4.97
N LEU A 152 28.76 23.46 5.12
CA LEU A 152 29.92 22.92 5.86
C LEU A 152 30.95 22.42 4.85
#